data_AF-A0A255QKD8-F1
#
_entry.id   AF-A0A255QKD8-F1
#
_cell.length_a   1.000
_cell.length_b   1.000
_cell.length_c   1.000
_cell.angle_alpha   90.00
_cell.angle_beta   90.00
_cell.angle_gamma   90.00
#
_symmetry.space_group_name_H-M   'P 1'
#
loop_
_entity.id
_entity.type
_entity.pdbx_description
1 polymer ?
#
loop_
_entity_poly.entity_id
_entity_poly.type
_entity_poly.pdbx_seq_one_letter_code
_entity_poly.pdbx_strand_id
1 'polypeptide(L)'
;MQLNRKRNQGFTLVELLVVIAIIGVLVGLLLPAVQAAREAARRMSCSNNFKQIGLSVHNYHSAYKAMPLQGTGTDDGSDRLNQSYWYQNSRKYNCKMLSAFVALTPFFEQQGLWDKISQPMDIDGDGVVDYPAMGPTHEKADYSPWATEIPMLRCPSDPGTGLPALGRTNYAVSLGDAGYELQFGSLGVWLHHNATRTAKSMASHRGAFVLHRQMKFRDILDGLSNTICMGEIATDLGDDDVRTISVNSQGAANPVENPNACTDLGFRDPERPRFWGPDAPDRTFASNGRGFRWASAWNPFSAFNTILPPNREICTSTNWSNAEIYPASSRHQGGAHVLMCDGSVQFITDSIDAGDSHSPVVRRAADGGAGKYLPGNPSPYGLWGALGTRDAREIIDQQL
;
A
#
# COMPACT_ATOMS: atom_id res chain seq x y z
N MET A 1 -66.30 -39.80 25.61
CA MET A 1 -65.01 -39.17 25.22
C MET A 1 -65.34 -37.93 24.39
N GLN A 2 -65.47 -36.76 25.02
CA GLN A 2 -65.82 -35.51 24.33
C GLN A 2 -64.54 -34.83 23.82
N LEU A 3 -64.39 -34.78 22.49
CA LEU A 3 -63.29 -34.08 21.82
C LEU A 3 -63.53 -32.57 21.90
N ASN A 4 -62.72 -31.89 22.70
CA ASN A 4 -62.74 -30.44 22.83
C ASN A 4 -62.18 -29.81 21.54
N ARG A 5 -63.07 -29.37 20.64
CA ARG A 5 -62.70 -28.80 19.34
C ARG A 5 -62.07 -27.42 19.57
N LYS A 6 -60.74 -27.33 19.54
CA LYS A 6 -60.02 -26.04 19.50
C LYS A 6 -60.55 -25.21 18.32
N ARG A 7 -61.23 -24.10 18.61
CA ARG A 7 -61.58 -23.07 17.61
C ARG A 7 -60.27 -22.42 17.17
N ASN A 8 -59.76 -22.82 16.01
CA ASN A 8 -58.71 -22.07 15.33
C ASN A 8 -59.34 -20.75 14.88
N GLN A 9 -58.94 -19.64 15.51
CA GLN A 9 -59.30 -18.30 15.03
C GLN A 9 -58.55 -18.05 13.71
N GLY A 10 -59.28 -17.78 12.64
CA GLY A 10 -58.70 -17.44 11.34
C GLY A 10 -58.18 -16.01 11.35
N PHE A 11 -56.99 -15.78 10.80
CA PHE A 11 -56.38 -14.47 10.64
C PHE A 11 -57.13 -13.69 9.53
N THR A 12 -57.46 -12.42 9.77
CA THR A 12 -58.06 -11.58 8.73
C THR A 12 -56.99 -11.03 7.79
N LEU A 13 -57.35 -10.80 6.52
CA LEU A 13 -56.43 -10.23 5.53
C LEU A 13 -55.89 -8.85 5.97
N VAL A 14 -56.71 -8.08 6.68
CA VAL A 14 -56.34 -6.76 7.22
C VAL A 14 -55.27 -6.88 8.29
N GLU A 15 -55.40 -7.82 9.24
CA GLU A 15 -54.39 -8.05 10.28
C GLU A 15 -53.04 -8.45 9.68
N LEU A 16 -53.06 -9.29 8.63
CA LEU A 16 -51.82 -9.69 7.94
C LEU A 16 -51.17 -8.49 7.25
N LEU A 17 -51.98 -7.66 6.59
CA LEU A 17 -51.51 -6.49 5.85
C LEU A 17 -50.89 -5.42 6.78
N VAL A 18 -51.46 -5.22 7.97
CA VAL A 18 -50.90 -4.30 8.97
C VAL A 18 -49.57 -4.81 9.50
N VAL A 19 -49.44 -6.11 9.80
CA VAL A 19 -48.18 -6.68 10.31
C VAL A 19 -47.06 -6.55 9.29
N ILE A 20 -47.32 -6.88 8.03
CA ILE A 20 -46.29 -6.71 6.97
C ILE A 20 -45.94 -5.23 6.76
N ALA A 21 -46.88 -4.30 6.91
CA ALA A 21 -46.61 -2.87 6.81
C ALA A 21 -45.70 -2.39 7.94
N ILE A 22 -45.96 -2.82 9.18
CA ILE A 22 -45.12 -2.48 10.34
C ILE A 22 -43.72 -3.07 10.19
N ILE A 23 -43.59 -4.35 9.81
CA ILE A 23 -42.29 -4.99 9.57
C ILE A 23 -41.56 -4.26 8.44
N GLY A 24 -42.25 -3.89 7.36
CA GLY A 24 -41.70 -3.13 6.25
C GLY A 24 -41.13 -1.78 6.69
N VAL A 25 -41.85 -1.03 7.54
CA VAL A 25 -41.38 0.24 8.09
C VAL A 25 -40.18 0.03 9.03
N LEU A 26 -40.25 -0.95 9.94
CA LEU A 26 -39.15 -1.23 10.87
C LEU A 26 -37.88 -1.65 10.13
N VAL A 27 -37.98 -2.57 9.16
CA VAL A 27 -36.83 -2.99 8.34
C VAL A 27 -36.31 -1.83 7.49
N GLY A 28 -37.21 -1.02 6.91
CA GLY A 28 -36.84 0.16 6.13
C GLY A 28 -36.03 1.19 6.93
N LEU A 29 -36.34 1.37 8.21
CA LEU A 29 -35.61 2.26 9.11
C LEU A 29 -34.33 1.62 9.67
N LEU A 30 -34.32 0.31 9.92
CA LEU A 30 -33.19 -0.39 10.54
C LEU A 30 -32.08 -0.74 9.54
N LEU A 31 -32.41 -1.05 8.27
CA LEU A 31 -31.41 -1.51 7.30
C LEU A 31 -30.30 -0.47 7.04
N PRO A 32 -30.59 0.82 6.76
CA PRO A 32 -29.54 1.83 6.59
C PRO A 32 -28.69 2.00 7.85
N ALA A 33 -29.32 1.98 9.03
CA ALA A 33 -28.64 2.13 10.31
C ALA A 33 -27.68 0.97 10.60
N VAL A 34 -28.10 -0.28 10.35
CA VAL A 34 -27.25 -1.46 10.53
C VAL A 34 -26.04 -1.42 9.60
N GLN A 35 -26.19 -0.95 8.35
CA GLN A 35 -25.05 -0.85 7.44
C GLN A 35 -24.06 0.24 7.86
N ALA A 36 -24.56 1.41 8.28
CA ALA A 36 -23.71 2.48 8.81
C ALA A 36 -22.93 2.01 10.06
N ALA A 37 -23.61 1.31 10.98
CA ALA A 37 -22.96 0.75 12.17
C ALA A 37 -21.90 -0.31 11.81
N ARG A 38 -22.18 -1.18 10.83
CA ARG A 38 -21.21 -2.17 10.35
C ARG A 38 -19.98 -1.52 9.73
N GLU A 39 -20.14 -0.47 8.92
CA GLU A 39 -19.00 0.22 8.33
C GLU A 39 -18.18 0.97 9.39
N ALA A 40 -18.83 1.62 10.35
CA ALA A 40 -18.13 2.23 11.47
C ALA A 40 -17.31 1.20 12.26
N ALA A 41 -17.87 0.00 12.50
CA ALA A 41 -17.15 -1.10 13.16
C ALA A 41 -15.95 -1.56 12.33
N ARG A 42 -16.10 -1.76 11.02
CA ARG A 42 -14.99 -2.14 10.13
C ARG A 42 -13.89 -1.08 10.12
N ARG A 43 -14.26 0.21 10.08
CA ARG A 43 -13.31 1.33 10.16
C ARG A 43 -12.51 1.34 11.46
N MET A 44 -13.18 1.10 12.60
CA MET A 44 -12.49 0.95 13.88
C MET A 44 -11.53 -0.25 13.87
N SER A 45 -11.93 -1.38 13.27
CA SER A 45 -11.05 -2.55 13.13
C SER A 45 -9.82 -2.26 12.26
N CYS A 46 -9.97 -1.56 11.13
CA CYS A 46 -8.82 -1.21 10.27
C CYS A 46 -7.85 -0.24 10.99
N SER A 47 -8.39 0.74 11.74
CA SER A 47 -7.58 1.62 12.60
C SER A 47 -6.84 0.86 13.70
N ASN A 48 -7.50 -0.10 14.36
CA ASN A 48 -6.89 -0.93 15.39
C ASN A 48 -5.78 -1.83 14.83
N ASN A 49 -6.01 -2.48 13.69
CA ASN A 49 -4.98 -3.23 12.98
C ASN A 49 -3.77 -2.33 12.70
N PHE A 50 -4.01 -1.10 12.26
CA PHE A 50 -2.92 -0.17 12.00
C PHE A 50 -2.16 0.25 13.26
N LYS A 51 -2.88 0.43 14.37
CA LYS A 51 -2.27 0.72 15.67
C LYS A 51 -1.35 -0.43 16.12
N GLN A 52 -1.76 -1.68 15.91
CA GLN A 52 -0.92 -2.84 16.19
C GLN A 52 0.34 -2.86 15.29
N ILE A 53 0.22 -2.46 14.03
CA ILE A 53 1.38 -2.35 13.13
C ILE A 53 2.36 -1.28 13.65
N GLY A 54 1.84 -0.13 14.08
CA GLY A 54 2.63 0.90 14.75
C GLY A 54 3.38 0.38 15.97
N LEU A 55 2.69 -0.30 16.88
CA LEU A 55 3.31 -0.94 18.05
C LEU A 55 4.42 -1.91 17.63
N SER A 56 4.21 -2.68 16.57
CA SER A 56 5.19 -3.62 16.04
C SER A 56 6.45 -2.92 15.54
N VAL A 57 6.31 -1.78 14.84
CA VAL A 57 7.44 -0.94 14.40
C VAL A 57 8.22 -0.40 15.60
N HIS A 58 7.54 0.09 16.63
CA HIS A 58 8.19 0.58 17.86
C HIS A 58 8.88 -0.52 18.65
N ASN A 59 8.30 -1.73 18.70
CA ASN A 59 8.92 -2.90 19.33
C ASN A 59 10.16 -3.34 18.55
N TYR A 60 10.08 -3.38 17.22
CA TYR A 60 11.22 -3.65 16.35
C TYR A 60 12.34 -2.62 16.58
N HIS A 61 12.01 -1.32 16.61
CA HIS A 61 12.98 -0.26 16.88
C HIS A 61 13.58 -0.38 18.29
N SER A 62 12.80 -0.78 19.29
CA SER A 62 13.28 -0.99 20.65
C SER A 62 14.30 -2.12 20.72
N ALA A 63 14.08 -3.22 19.99
CA ALA A 63 14.95 -4.38 19.93
C ALA A 63 16.21 -4.14 19.07
N TYR A 64 16.06 -3.57 17.88
CA TYR A 64 17.14 -3.48 16.87
C TYR A 64 17.76 -2.10 16.70
N LYS A 65 17.23 -1.07 17.40
CA LYS A 65 17.67 0.34 17.30
C LYS A 65 17.65 0.89 15.86
N ALA A 66 16.72 0.38 15.07
CA ALA A 66 16.48 0.72 13.67
C ALA A 66 15.02 0.48 13.31
N MET A 67 14.50 1.18 12.30
CA MET A 67 13.23 0.84 11.68
C MET A 67 13.37 -0.42 10.81
N PRO A 68 12.29 -1.18 10.59
CA PRO A 68 12.31 -2.29 9.64
C PRO A 68 12.65 -1.76 8.24
N LEU A 69 13.42 -2.54 7.48
CA LEU A 69 13.93 -2.10 6.18
C LEU A 69 12.97 -2.51 5.06
N GLN A 70 12.57 -1.55 4.23
CA GLN A 70 11.86 -1.81 2.98
C GLN A 70 12.89 -2.13 1.88
N GLY A 71 12.77 -3.28 1.23
CA GLY A 71 13.74 -3.73 0.21
C GLY A 71 14.96 -4.40 0.82
N THR A 72 14.74 -5.47 1.59
CA THR A 72 15.82 -6.33 2.13
C THR A 72 15.82 -7.68 1.43
N GLY A 73 16.75 -8.57 1.80
CA GLY A 73 16.75 -9.97 1.41
C GLY A 73 18.02 -10.39 0.67
N THR A 74 17.88 -11.42 -0.16
CA THR A 74 18.98 -12.16 -0.78
C THR A 74 19.12 -11.82 -2.25
N ASP A 75 20.35 -11.93 -2.74
CA ASP A 75 20.70 -11.99 -4.15
C ASP A 75 21.52 -13.26 -4.40
N ASP A 76 21.88 -13.57 -5.65
CA ASP A 76 22.74 -14.72 -5.96
C ASP A 76 24.24 -14.40 -5.90
N GLY A 77 24.60 -13.18 -5.47
CA GLY A 77 25.98 -12.69 -5.47
C GLY A 77 26.66 -12.64 -6.84
N SER A 78 25.95 -12.86 -7.94
CA SER A 78 26.55 -12.86 -9.28
C SER A 78 26.70 -11.42 -9.80
N ASP A 79 27.95 -11.02 -10.08
CA ASP A 79 28.27 -9.75 -10.75
C ASP A 79 27.97 -9.87 -12.26
N ARG A 80 26.70 -10.16 -12.59
CA ARG A 80 26.26 -10.30 -13.98
C ARG A 80 25.77 -8.95 -14.47
N LEU A 81 26.72 -8.10 -14.87
CA LEU A 81 26.52 -6.79 -15.50
C LEU A 81 25.63 -6.80 -16.78
N ASN A 82 25.07 -7.94 -17.19
CA ASN A 82 24.38 -8.15 -18.47
C ASN A 82 23.01 -8.87 -18.38
N GLN A 83 22.45 -9.21 -17.20
CA GLN A 83 21.07 -9.76 -17.10
C GLN A 83 20.19 -9.02 -16.08
N SER A 84 19.12 -8.37 -16.57
CA SER A 84 18.30 -7.47 -15.75
C SER A 84 17.74 -8.26 -14.57
N TYR A 85 18.17 -7.92 -13.35
CA TYR A 85 18.12 -8.84 -12.21
C TYR A 85 16.85 -8.69 -11.37
N TRP A 86 16.31 -7.47 -11.36
CA TRP A 86 15.20 -7.07 -10.50
C TRP A 86 13.84 -7.76 -10.79
N TYR A 87 13.66 -8.40 -11.95
CA TYR A 87 12.44 -9.14 -12.32
C TYR A 87 12.66 -10.65 -12.54
N GLN A 88 13.86 -11.16 -12.24
CA GLN A 88 14.15 -12.57 -12.52
C GLN A 88 13.45 -13.48 -11.54
N ASN A 89 12.52 -14.25 -12.06
CA ASN A 89 11.81 -15.23 -11.27
C ASN A 89 12.75 -16.37 -10.85
N SER A 90 13.01 -16.50 -9.55
CA SER A 90 14.03 -17.41 -9.01
C SER A 90 13.53 -18.15 -7.78
N ARG A 91 13.95 -19.42 -7.65
CA ARG A 91 13.79 -20.19 -6.41
C ARG A 91 14.92 -19.94 -5.40
N LYS A 92 16.01 -19.27 -5.80
CA LYS A 92 17.26 -19.26 -5.03
C LYS A 92 17.57 -17.92 -4.35
N TYR A 93 16.83 -16.86 -4.66
CA TYR A 93 17.03 -15.52 -4.09
C TYR A 93 15.77 -14.69 -4.30
N ASN A 94 15.69 -13.54 -3.62
CA ASN A 94 14.51 -12.67 -3.63
C ASN A 94 14.75 -11.26 -4.20
N CYS A 95 15.89 -11.05 -4.86
CA CYS A 95 16.29 -9.79 -5.50
C CYS A 95 16.32 -8.59 -4.55
N LYS A 96 16.57 -8.83 -3.25
CA LYS A 96 16.47 -7.81 -2.19
C LYS A 96 15.10 -7.11 -2.14
N MET A 97 14.02 -7.79 -2.51
CA MET A 97 12.67 -7.23 -2.59
C MET A 97 11.74 -7.70 -1.46
N LEU A 98 12.28 -8.02 -0.29
CA LEU A 98 11.45 -8.25 0.90
C LEU A 98 10.97 -6.94 1.51
N SER A 99 9.68 -6.86 1.80
CA SER A 99 9.06 -5.71 2.46
C SER A 99 9.45 -5.60 3.93
N ALA A 100 9.23 -4.42 4.50
CA ALA A 100 9.36 -4.19 5.94
C ALA A 100 8.50 -5.15 6.78
N PHE A 101 7.36 -5.61 6.23
CA PHE A 101 6.45 -6.53 6.92
C PHE A 101 7.08 -7.89 7.23
N VAL A 102 8.03 -8.37 6.42
CA VAL A 102 8.72 -9.65 6.67
C VAL A 102 9.47 -9.59 8.00
N ALA A 103 10.22 -8.52 8.24
CA ALA A 103 10.95 -8.31 9.48
C ALA A 103 10.03 -8.04 10.69
N LEU A 104 8.80 -7.61 10.44
CA LEU A 104 7.78 -7.37 11.47
C LEU A 104 6.96 -8.63 11.81
N THR A 105 7.07 -9.72 11.05
CA THR A 105 6.28 -10.95 11.33
C THR A 105 6.40 -11.47 12.77
N PRO A 106 7.57 -11.49 13.45
CA PRO A 106 7.63 -11.89 14.87
C PRO A 106 6.85 -10.95 15.80
N PHE A 107 6.73 -9.68 15.42
CA PHE A 107 6.03 -8.64 16.17
C PHE A 107 4.53 -8.60 15.88
N PHE A 108 4.08 -9.29 14.83
CA PHE A 108 2.66 -9.50 14.47
C PHE A 108 2.06 -10.78 15.07
N GLU A 109 2.72 -11.35 16.09
CA GLU A 109 2.38 -12.68 16.63
C GLU A 109 2.46 -13.81 15.57
N GLN A 110 3.23 -13.60 14.49
CA GLN A 110 3.44 -14.57 13.40
C GLN A 110 4.81 -15.24 13.51
N GLN A 111 5.22 -15.66 14.71
CA GLN A 111 6.52 -16.31 14.94
C GLN A 111 6.72 -17.56 14.07
N GLY A 112 5.70 -18.43 13.97
CA GLY A 112 5.79 -19.63 13.14
C GLY A 112 5.94 -19.35 11.64
N LEU A 113 5.47 -18.20 11.16
CA LEU A 113 5.70 -17.76 9.78
C LEU A 113 7.13 -17.26 9.59
N TRP A 114 7.66 -16.51 10.56
CA TRP A 114 9.06 -16.08 10.57
C TRP A 114 10.02 -17.28 10.58
N ASP A 115 9.75 -18.30 11.37
CA ASP A 115 10.60 -19.49 11.47
C ASP A 115 10.69 -20.21 10.12
N LYS A 116 9.58 -20.29 9.37
CA LYS A 116 9.56 -20.82 7.99
C LYS A 116 10.30 -19.94 6.99
N ILE A 117 10.24 -18.62 7.14
CA ILE A 117 10.91 -17.67 6.23
C ILE A 117 12.42 -17.64 6.48
N SER A 118 12.84 -17.66 7.74
CA SER A 118 14.23 -17.51 8.14
C SER A 118 15.08 -18.78 7.95
N GLN A 119 14.44 -19.92 7.68
CA GLN A 119 15.09 -21.20 7.48
C GLN A 119 15.00 -21.65 6.01
N PRO A 120 15.97 -22.46 5.53
CA PRO A 120 15.82 -23.17 4.26
C PRO A 120 14.62 -24.11 4.29
N MET A 121 13.95 -24.27 3.15
CA MET A 121 12.79 -25.14 2.97
C MET A 121 13.05 -26.13 1.83
N ASP A 122 12.80 -27.39 2.13
CA ASP A 122 12.75 -28.53 1.23
C ASP A 122 11.27 -28.96 1.19
N ILE A 123 10.63 -28.86 0.02
CA ILE A 123 9.18 -29.08 -0.10
C ILE A 123 8.86 -30.54 -0.35
N ASP A 124 9.68 -31.25 -1.10
CA ASP A 124 9.44 -32.64 -1.48
C ASP A 124 10.10 -33.65 -0.52
N GLY A 125 10.97 -33.19 0.37
CA GLY A 125 11.62 -33.99 1.39
C GLY A 125 12.73 -34.88 0.84
N ASP A 126 13.26 -34.56 -0.34
CA ASP A 126 14.33 -35.33 -0.99
C ASP A 126 15.72 -35.05 -0.39
N GLY A 127 15.81 -34.12 0.57
CA GLY A 127 17.05 -33.68 1.21
C GLY A 127 17.77 -32.57 0.47
N VAL A 128 17.20 -32.04 -0.62
CA VAL A 128 17.70 -30.92 -1.41
C VAL A 128 16.91 -29.67 -1.08
N VAL A 129 17.62 -28.60 -0.72
CA VAL A 129 16.97 -27.31 -0.44
C VAL A 129 16.42 -26.71 -1.73
N ASP A 130 15.09 -26.69 -1.85
CA ASP A 130 14.36 -25.96 -2.88
C ASP A 130 14.55 -24.46 -2.73
N TYR A 131 14.28 -23.99 -1.51
CA TYR A 131 14.19 -22.59 -1.15
C TYR A 131 15.17 -22.26 -0.03
N PRO A 132 16.17 -21.39 -0.28
CA PRO A 132 17.07 -20.96 0.78
C PRO A 132 16.35 -20.08 1.80
N ALA A 133 17.02 -19.85 2.92
CA ALA A 133 16.58 -18.89 3.93
C ALA A 133 16.26 -17.53 3.29
N MET A 134 15.25 -16.85 3.83
CA MET A 134 14.67 -15.60 3.33
C MET A 134 13.88 -15.74 2.01
N GLY A 135 13.70 -16.96 1.52
CA GLY A 135 12.77 -17.28 0.45
C GLY A 135 13.18 -16.83 -0.96
N PRO A 136 12.38 -17.22 -1.97
CA PRO A 136 12.63 -16.95 -3.39
C PRO A 136 12.22 -15.53 -3.86
N THR A 137 12.00 -15.28 -5.16
CA THR A 137 11.31 -14.04 -5.62
C THR A 137 9.80 -14.07 -5.42
N HIS A 138 9.23 -12.97 -4.95
CA HIS A 138 7.87 -12.83 -4.39
C HIS A 138 6.68 -13.37 -5.20
N GLU A 139 6.86 -13.72 -6.48
CA GLU A 139 5.83 -14.31 -7.33
C GLU A 139 5.72 -15.85 -7.24
N LYS A 140 6.60 -16.55 -6.53
CA LYS A 140 6.48 -18.02 -6.32
C LYS A 140 5.31 -18.39 -5.41
N ALA A 141 4.18 -18.73 -6.03
CA ALA A 141 2.99 -19.22 -5.34
C ALA A 141 3.22 -20.56 -4.61
N ASP A 142 4.19 -21.36 -5.04
CA ASP A 142 4.58 -22.62 -4.43
C ASP A 142 5.43 -22.46 -3.16
N TYR A 143 5.92 -21.25 -2.87
CA TYR A 143 6.48 -20.93 -1.55
C TYR A 143 5.36 -20.49 -0.59
N SER A 144 4.85 -21.46 0.17
CA SER A 144 3.73 -21.30 1.12
C SER A 144 3.74 -20.01 1.96
N PRO A 145 4.89 -19.54 2.51
CA PRO A 145 4.89 -18.34 3.35
C PRO A 145 4.32 -17.09 2.68
N TRP A 146 4.51 -16.88 1.38
CA TRP A 146 3.97 -15.68 0.73
C TRP A 146 2.50 -15.76 0.37
N ALA A 147 1.95 -16.97 0.27
CA ALA A 147 0.52 -17.19 0.10
C ALA A 147 -0.24 -17.11 1.44
N THR A 148 0.46 -16.98 2.56
CA THR A 148 -0.16 -16.88 3.89
C THR A 148 -0.79 -15.50 4.06
N GLU A 149 -2.09 -15.47 4.33
CA GLU A 149 -2.83 -14.26 4.70
C GLU A 149 -2.61 -13.93 6.17
N ILE A 150 -2.11 -12.73 6.45
CA ILE A 150 -1.91 -12.23 7.81
C ILE A 150 -3.12 -11.36 8.17
N PRO A 151 -4.02 -11.77 9.09
CA PRO A 151 -5.25 -11.03 9.37
C PRO A 151 -5.02 -9.57 9.78
N MET A 152 -3.91 -9.31 10.48
CA MET A 152 -3.49 -7.97 10.89
C MET A 152 -3.15 -7.04 9.72
N LEU A 153 -2.75 -7.59 8.56
CA LEU A 153 -2.46 -6.81 7.35
C LEU A 153 -3.70 -6.60 6.47
N ARG A 154 -4.89 -7.07 6.88
CA ARG A 154 -6.13 -6.95 6.13
C ARG A 154 -7.07 -5.94 6.80
N CYS A 155 -7.67 -5.07 6.00
CA CYS A 155 -8.74 -4.20 6.44
C CYS A 155 -10.09 -4.88 6.14
N PRO A 156 -10.97 -5.11 7.14
CA PRO A 156 -12.27 -5.75 6.92
C PRO A 156 -13.20 -5.04 5.92
N SER A 157 -12.97 -3.76 5.59
CA SER A 157 -13.72 -3.05 4.54
C SER A 157 -13.23 -3.38 3.12
N ASP A 158 -12.11 -4.06 2.97
CA ASP A 158 -11.59 -4.52 1.68
C ASP A 158 -12.03 -5.97 1.40
N PRO A 159 -12.84 -6.21 0.35
CA PRO A 159 -13.37 -7.54 0.06
C PRO A 159 -12.39 -8.44 -0.71
N GLY A 160 -11.19 -7.95 -1.06
CA GLY A 160 -10.23 -8.68 -1.88
C GLY A 160 -9.77 -9.97 -1.22
N THR A 161 -9.87 -11.07 -1.95
CA THR A 161 -9.44 -12.41 -1.51
C THR A 161 -8.91 -13.22 -2.68
N GLY A 162 -8.08 -14.23 -2.39
CA GLY A 162 -7.65 -15.23 -3.36
C GLY A 162 -6.87 -14.71 -4.57
N LEU A 163 -6.78 -15.59 -5.57
CA LEU A 163 -6.08 -15.35 -6.83
C LEU A 163 -6.62 -14.11 -7.56
N PRO A 164 -5.78 -13.40 -8.33
CA PRO A 164 -4.36 -13.70 -8.63
C PRO A 164 -3.37 -13.20 -7.56
N ALA A 165 -3.87 -12.68 -6.43
CA ALA A 165 -3.02 -12.31 -5.31
C ALA A 165 -2.47 -13.55 -4.58
N LEU A 166 -1.32 -13.37 -3.94
CA LEU A 166 -0.84 -14.27 -2.90
C LEU A 166 -1.42 -13.76 -1.56
N GLY A 167 -0.61 -13.64 -0.51
CA GLY A 167 -1.03 -12.97 0.72
C GLY A 167 -1.16 -11.46 0.50
N ARG A 168 -2.33 -10.90 0.76
CA ARG A 168 -2.62 -9.49 0.53
C ARG A 168 -2.19 -8.60 1.70
N THR A 169 -2.04 -7.30 1.41
CA THR A 169 -1.91 -6.25 2.43
C THR A 169 -2.75 -5.04 2.08
N ASN A 170 -3.38 -4.43 3.10
CA ASN A 170 -4.06 -3.15 3.04
C ASN A 170 -3.24 -2.01 3.63
N TYR A 171 -2.00 -2.26 4.02
CA TYR A 171 -1.11 -1.28 4.63
C TYR A 171 0.19 -1.23 3.86
N ALA A 172 0.75 -0.04 3.73
CA ALA A 172 1.94 0.23 2.93
C ALA A 172 2.87 1.23 3.64
N VAL A 173 4.18 1.08 3.44
CA VAL A 173 5.17 2.05 3.95
C VAL A 173 5.10 3.37 3.18
N SER A 174 5.34 4.48 3.87
CA SER A 174 5.42 5.80 3.25
C SER A 174 6.79 6.02 2.63
N LEU A 175 6.81 6.24 1.32
CA LEU A 175 8.00 6.71 0.58
C LEU A 175 8.08 8.25 0.52
N GLY A 176 7.14 8.93 1.18
CA GLY A 176 7.00 10.38 1.19
C GLY A 176 6.50 10.90 -0.15
N ASP A 177 6.86 12.13 -0.49
CA ASP A 177 6.45 12.78 -1.74
C ASP A 177 7.41 12.51 -2.91
N ALA A 178 8.08 11.36 -2.83
CA ALA A 178 8.97 10.85 -3.86
C ALA A 178 8.16 10.19 -4.97
N GLY A 179 8.48 10.49 -6.23
CA GLY A 179 7.94 9.77 -7.39
C GLY A 179 9.03 9.28 -8.35
N TYR A 180 10.31 9.51 -8.04
CA TYR A 180 11.44 9.25 -8.94
C TYR A 180 12.36 8.13 -8.43
N GLU A 181 12.70 7.16 -9.28
CA GLU A 181 13.59 6.02 -9.00
C GLU A 181 13.16 5.18 -7.77
N LEU A 182 11.86 5.16 -7.46
CA LEU A 182 11.32 4.45 -6.31
C LEU A 182 11.49 2.93 -6.41
N GLN A 183 11.54 2.38 -7.62
CA GLN A 183 11.61 0.94 -7.85
C GLN A 183 12.93 0.31 -7.41
N PHE A 184 14.04 1.06 -7.48
CA PHE A 184 15.38 0.53 -7.23
C PHE A 184 16.10 1.19 -6.06
N GLY A 185 15.55 2.27 -5.49
CA GLY A 185 16.21 2.91 -4.34
C GLY A 185 17.60 3.41 -4.71
N SER A 186 18.56 3.16 -3.82
CA SER A 186 19.99 3.41 -4.06
C SER A 186 20.65 2.38 -4.99
N LEU A 187 19.96 1.29 -5.32
CA LEU A 187 20.45 0.23 -6.18
C LEU A 187 20.12 0.53 -7.66
N GLY A 188 20.88 -0.10 -8.56
CA GLY A 188 20.53 -0.15 -9.98
C GLY A 188 19.67 -1.37 -10.32
N VAL A 189 19.32 -1.49 -11.60
CA VAL A 189 18.65 -2.68 -12.18
C VAL A 189 19.43 -3.99 -11.98
N TRP A 190 20.73 -3.88 -11.68
CA TRP A 190 21.65 -4.99 -11.38
C TRP A 190 21.87 -5.19 -9.87
N LEU A 191 21.06 -4.54 -9.01
CA LEU A 191 21.17 -4.60 -7.54
C LEU A 191 22.52 -4.13 -6.95
N HIS A 192 23.34 -3.43 -7.73
CA HIS A 192 24.58 -2.82 -7.27
C HIS A 192 24.41 -1.35 -6.89
N HIS A 193 25.16 -0.93 -5.87
CA HIS A 193 25.27 0.47 -5.52
C HIS A 193 26.01 1.25 -6.60
N ASN A 194 25.39 2.33 -7.04
CA ASN A 194 26.04 3.31 -7.91
C ASN A 194 25.99 4.67 -7.20
N ALA A 195 27.13 5.36 -7.13
CA ALA A 195 27.23 6.65 -6.43
C ALA A 195 26.21 7.68 -6.94
N THR A 196 25.98 7.74 -8.25
CA THR A 196 25.00 8.63 -8.88
C THR A 196 23.57 8.25 -8.51
N ARG A 197 23.23 6.95 -8.52
CA ARG A 197 21.89 6.47 -8.13
C ARG A 197 21.63 6.69 -6.64
N THR A 198 22.62 6.40 -5.82
CA THR A 198 22.58 6.67 -4.38
C THR A 198 22.31 8.15 -4.14
N ALA A 199 23.04 9.04 -4.82
CA ALA A 199 22.82 10.48 -4.71
C ALA A 199 21.42 10.92 -5.17
N LYS A 200 20.85 10.28 -6.20
CA LYS A 200 19.48 10.54 -6.67
C LYS A 200 18.40 10.03 -5.70
N SER A 201 18.56 8.82 -5.18
CA SER A 201 17.68 8.23 -4.18
C SER A 201 17.68 9.05 -2.90
N MET A 202 18.86 9.41 -2.39
CA MET A 202 19.01 10.29 -1.22
C MET A 202 18.30 11.64 -1.37
N ALA A 203 18.30 12.15 -2.59
CA ALA A 203 17.70 13.42 -2.95
C ALA A 203 16.17 13.36 -3.11
N SER A 204 15.66 12.26 -3.65
CA SER A 204 14.26 12.16 -4.09
C SER A 204 13.41 11.38 -3.09
N HIS A 205 14.00 10.45 -2.33
CA HIS A 205 13.27 9.57 -1.40
C HIS A 205 13.23 10.22 -0.03
N ARG A 206 12.10 10.88 0.28
CA ARG A 206 11.94 11.75 1.45
C ARG A 206 11.03 11.18 2.54
N GLY A 207 10.44 10.02 2.31
CA GLY A 207 9.61 9.31 3.29
C GLY A 207 10.34 8.85 4.54
N ALA A 208 9.54 8.42 5.52
CA ALA A 208 10.03 7.69 6.70
C ALA A 208 10.76 6.40 6.31
N PHE A 209 10.36 5.76 5.20
CA PHE A 209 11.06 4.63 4.61
C PHE A 209 11.75 5.03 3.31
N VAL A 210 12.95 4.48 3.11
CA VAL A 210 13.72 4.61 1.87
C VAL A 210 14.12 3.21 1.42
N LEU A 211 13.81 2.87 0.17
CA LEU A 211 14.08 1.54 -0.36
C LEU A 211 15.58 1.20 -0.30
N HIS A 212 15.90 0.01 0.21
CA HIS A 212 17.26 -0.50 0.46
C HIS A 212 18.09 0.30 1.47
N ARG A 213 17.46 1.13 2.32
CA ARG A 213 18.17 1.90 3.34
C ARG A 213 17.55 1.70 4.72
N GLN A 214 18.42 1.44 5.70
CA GLN A 214 18.00 1.32 7.09
C GLN A 214 17.82 2.71 7.69
N MET A 215 16.58 3.03 8.06
CA MET A 215 16.22 4.29 8.70
C MET A 215 16.14 4.11 10.22
N LYS A 216 16.26 5.20 10.97
CA LYS A 216 16.10 5.26 12.43
C LYS A 216 15.18 6.43 12.79
N PHE A 217 14.56 6.38 13.97
CA PHE A 217 13.72 7.50 14.43
C PHE A 217 14.47 8.83 14.52
N ARG A 218 15.78 8.81 14.80
CA ARG A 218 16.62 10.03 14.78
C ARG A 218 16.79 10.65 13.39
N ASP A 219 16.51 9.90 12.32
CA ASP A 219 16.65 10.37 10.94
C ASP A 219 15.35 11.07 10.47
N ILE A 220 14.30 11.09 11.31
CA ILE A 220 13.04 11.81 11.11
C ILE A 220 13.14 13.14 11.85
N LEU A 221 13.67 14.15 11.17
CA LEU A 221 13.96 15.48 11.70
C LEU A 221 12.72 16.38 11.77
N ASP A 222 11.70 16.09 10.97
CA ASP A 222 10.43 16.85 10.93
C ASP A 222 9.50 16.51 12.10
N GLY A 223 9.86 15.48 12.88
CA GLY A 223 9.20 15.05 14.10
C GLY A 223 8.35 13.80 13.90
N LEU A 224 8.41 12.87 14.86
CA LEU A 224 7.71 11.58 14.74
C LEU A 224 6.18 11.72 14.67
N SER A 225 5.61 12.74 15.33
CA SER A 225 4.17 13.04 15.29
C SER A 225 3.73 13.75 14.00
N ASN A 226 4.69 14.24 13.21
CA ASN A 226 4.45 15.06 12.02
C ASN A 226 4.86 14.36 10.72
N THR A 227 5.42 13.16 10.80
CA THR A 227 5.80 12.37 9.63
C THR A 227 4.98 11.09 9.57
N ILE A 228 4.35 10.83 8.42
CA ILE A 228 3.63 9.60 8.13
C ILE A 228 4.63 8.46 7.93
N CYS A 229 4.45 7.41 8.73
CA CYS A 229 5.22 6.18 8.67
C CYS A 229 4.65 5.23 7.61
N MET A 230 3.34 5.02 7.64
CA MET A 230 2.63 4.06 6.79
C MET A 230 1.22 4.58 6.45
N GLY A 231 0.61 4.08 5.38
CA GLY A 231 -0.74 4.44 4.96
C GLY A 231 -1.59 3.22 4.58
N GLU A 232 -2.91 3.36 4.64
CA GLU A 232 -3.83 2.40 4.06
C GLU A 232 -3.76 2.41 2.52
N ILE A 233 -3.91 1.22 1.95
CA ILE A 233 -4.04 0.97 0.51
C ILE A 233 -5.20 0.02 0.26
N ALA A 234 -6.03 0.31 -0.74
CA ALA A 234 -7.03 -0.63 -1.24
C ALA A 234 -6.34 -1.70 -2.10
N THR A 235 -6.83 -2.93 -2.01
CA THR A 235 -6.37 -4.02 -2.87
C THR A 235 -7.20 -4.13 -4.13
N ASP A 236 -6.54 -4.55 -5.20
CA ASP A 236 -7.17 -4.70 -6.49
C ASP A 236 -8.17 -5.87 -6.52
N LEU A 237 -9.27 -5.67 -7.25
CA LEU A 237 -10.34 -6.66 -7.39
C LEU A 237 -10.46 -7.16 -8.84
N GLY A 238 -9.55 -6.75 -9.74
CA GLY A 238 -9.68 -6.98 -11.17
C GLY A 238 -10.83 -6.20 -11.81
N ASP A 239 -11.22 -5.07 -11.21
CA ASP A 239 -12.39 -4.26 -11.60
C ASP A 239 -12.02 -2.94 -12.29
N ASP A 240 -10.74 -2.75 -12.61
CA ASP A 240 -10.19 -1.52 -13.19
C ASP A 240 -10.33 -0.26 -12.31
N ASP A 241 -10.41 -0.41 -10.98
CA ASP A 241 -10.43 0.72 -10.05
C ASP A 241 -9.10 1.50 -10.15
N VAL A 242 -9.21 2.82 -10.37
CA VAL A 242 -8.07 3.72 -10.61
C VAL A 242 -7.08 3.76 -9.45
N ARG A 243 -7.52 3.35 -8.27
CA ARG A 243 -6.74 3.36 -7.01
C ARG A 243 -6.00 2.06 -6.77
N THR A 244 -6.21 1.04 -7.59
CA THR A 244 -5.70 -0.32 -7.33
C THR A 244 -4.99 -0.98 -8.51
N ILE A 245 -5.16 -0.47 -9.73
CA ILE A 245 -4.38 -0.90 -10.89
C ILE A 245 -3.83 0.32 -11.63
N SER A 246 -2.57 0.24 -12.06
CA SER A 246 -1.93 1.28 -12.87
C SER A 246 -2.23 1.08 -14.36
N VAL A 247 -2.29 2.20 -15.09
CA VAL A 247 -2.18 2.23 -16.55
C VAL A 247 -0.71 2.33 -16.98
N ASN A 248 -0.36 1.62 -18.04
CA ASN A 248 0.91 1.74 -18.73
C ASN A 248 0.79 2.81 -19.81
N SER A 249 1.12 4.06 -19.47
CA SER A 249 0.98 5.15 -20.43
C SER A 249 1.96 5.09 -21.61
N GLN A 250 2.88 4.11 -21.67
CA GLN A 250 3.90 3.94 -22.72
C GLN A 250 4.71 5.22 -23.02
N GLY A 251 4.95 6.03 -21.98
CA GLY A 251 5.66 7.30 -22.03
C GLY A 251 4.77 8.51 -22.30
N ALA A 252 3.47 8.33 -22.56
CA ALA A 252 2.52 9.43 -22.77
C ALA A 252 2.31 10.25 -21.49
N ALA A 253 2.19 9.58 -20.33
CA ALA A 253 2.19 10.26 -19.04
C ALA A 253 3.62 10.31 -18.49
N ASN A 254 4.01 11.45 -17.93
CA ASN A 254 5.25 11.57 -17.17
C ASN A 254 4.93 12.06 -15.74
N PRO A 255 4.59 11.14 -14.81
CA PRO A 255 4.19 11.49 -13.46
C PRO A 255 5.30 12.18 -12.63
N VAL A 256 6.56 12.12 -13.09
CA VAL A 256 7.65 12.87 -12.47
C VAL A 256 7.51 14.36 -12.73
N GLU A 257 7.06 14.73 -13.93
CA GLU A 257 6.92 16.13 -14.35
C GLU A 257 5.51 16.67 -14.07
N ASN A 258 4.51 15.79 -14.12
CA ASN A 258 3.13 16.11 -13.79
C ASN A 258 2.46 14.88 -13.16
N PRO A 259 2.38 14.81 -11.81
CA PRO A 259 1.70 13.73 -11.11
C PRO A 259 0.24 13.51 -11.53
N ASN A 260 -0.44 14.56 -12.01
CA ASN A 260 -1.83 14.52 -12.47
C ASN A 260 -1.99 14.04 -13.93
N ALA A 261 -0.90 13.66 -14.61
CA ALA A 261 -0.90 13.40 -16.05
C ALA A 261 -1.94 12.36 -16.52
N CYS A 262 -2.21 11.31 -15.76
CA CYS A 262 -3.21 10.31 -16.15
C CYS A 262 -4.65 10.87 -16.15
N THR A 263 -4.95 11.82 -15.25
CA THR A 263 -6.23 12.54 -15.26
C THR A 263 -6.29 13.52 -16.42
N ASP A 264 -5.21 14.29 -16.65
CA ASP A 264 -5.16 15.30 -17.72
C ASP A 264 -5.25 14.69 -19.12
N LEU A 265 -4.73 13.48 -19.30
CA LEU A 265 -4.82 12.69 -20.53
C LEU A 265 -6.19 12.02 -20.72
N GLY A 266 -7.12 12.15 -19.77
CA GLY A 266 -8.48 11.65 -19.90
C GLY A 266 -8.59 10.12 -19.83
N PHE A 267 -7.67 9.43 -19.14
CA PHE A 267 -7.70 7.97 -19.03
C PHE A 267 -8.82 7.44 -18.12
N ARG A 268 -9.45 8.29 -17.32
CA ARG A 268 -10.56 7.88 -16.43
C ARG A 268 -11.85 7.81 -17.23
N ASP A 269 -12.69 6.83 -16.90
CA ASP A 269 -14.02 6.72 -17.48
C ASP A 269 -14.86 7.96 -17.08
N PRO A 270 -15.37 8.75 -18.05
CA PRO A 270 -16.15 9.95 -17.76
C PRO A 270 -17.47 9.66 -17.04
N GLU A 271 -18.10 8.53 -17.32
CA GLU A 271 -19.37 8.10 -16.70
C GLU A 271 -19.13 7.41 -15.36
N ARG A 272 -17.96 6.76 -15.22
CA ARG A 272 -17.56 6.05 -14.00
C ARG A 272 -16.17 6.46 -13.52
N PRO A 273 -15.98 7.68 -12.97
CA PRO A 273 -14.65 8.22 -12.68
C PRO A 273 -13.78 7.43 -11.69
N ARG A 274 -14.35 6.46 -10.97
CA ARG A 274 -13.58 5.53 -10.11
C ARG A 274 -12.85 4.44 -10.90
N PHE A 275 -13.12 4.30 -12.19
CA PHE A 275 -12.57 3.26 -13.03
C PHE A 275 -11.84 3.86 -14.22
N TRP A 276 -10.86 3.13 -14.72
CA TRP A 276 -10.20 3.47 -15.96
C TRP A 276 -11.16 3.28 -17.14
N GLY A 277 -11.07 4.18 -18.12
CA GLY A 277 -11.87 4.13 -19.33
C GLY A 277 -11.45 2.99 -20.28
N PRO A 278 -12.31 2.66 -21.27
CA PRO A 278 -11.99 1.67 -22.30
C PRO A 278 -10.86 2.11 -23.22
N ASP A 279 -10.71 3.43 -23.42
CA ASP A 279 -9.66 4.02 -24.26
C ASP A 279 -8.34 4.27 -23.50
N ALA A 280 -8.32 3.98 -22.20
CA ALA A 280 -7.11 4.12 -21.42
C ALA A 280 -6.08 3.06 -21.81
N PRO A 281 -4.78 3.37 -21.74
CA PRO A 281 -3.71 2.43 -22.08
C PRO A 281 -3.79 1.12 -21.29
N ASP A 282 -3.12 0.09 -21.82
CA ASP A 282 -3.04 -1.24 -21.20
C ASP A 282 -2.76 -1.16 -19.71
N ARG A 283 -3.45 -2.00 -18.95
CA ARG A 283 -3.17 -2.15 -17.52
C ARG A 283 -1.83 -2.83 -17.32
N THR A 284 -1.18 -2.54 -16.20
CA THR A 284 -0.11 -3.41 -15.70
C THR A 284 -0.61 -4.85 -15.54
N PHE A 285 0.30 -5.83 -15.52
CA PHE A 285 -0.08 -7.26 -15.45
C PHE A 285 -1.14 -7.53 -14.37
N ALA A 286 -2.13 -8.37 -14.70
CA ALA A 286 -3.25 -8.69 -13.82
C ALA A 286 -2.83 -9.28 -12.46
N SER A 287 -1.63 -9.89 -12.38
CA SER A 287 -1.07 -10.41 -11.12
C SER A 287 -0.27 -9.36 -10.31
N ASN A 288 -0.25 -8.10 -10.76
CA ASN A 288 0.47 -6.99 -10.14
C ASN A 288 -0.47 -5.88 -9.64
N GLY A 289 -1.73 -6.23 -9.39
CA GLY A 289 -2.67 -5.35 -8.71
C GLY A 289 -2.19 -4.94 -7.32
N ARG A 290 -2.70 -3.80 -6.85
CA ARG A 290 -2.27 -3.20 -5.60
C ARG A 290 -2.50 -4.13 -4.41
N GLY A 291 -1.51 -4.19 -3.51
CA GLY A 291 -1.60 -4.95 -2.27
C GLY A 291 -1.62 -6.48 -2.42
N PHE A 292 -1.24 -7.04 -3.58
CA PHE A 292 -1.33 -8.49 -3.85
C PHE A 292 -0.28 -9.35 -3.15
N ARG A 293 0.79 -8.74 -2.62
CA ARG A 293 1.94 -9.45 -2.05
C ARG A 293 2.49 -8.69 -0.85
N TRP A 294 2.06 -9.03 0.36
CA TRP A 294 2.54 -8.37 1.58
C TRP A 294 4.05 -8.50 1.77
N ALA A 295 4.66 -9.61 1.33
CA ALA A 295 6.09 -9.87 1.50
C ALA A 295 6.98 -9.10 0.51
N SER A 296 6.42 -8.49 -0.54
CA SER A 296 7.19 -7.80 -1.57
C SER A 296 7.33 -6.31 -1.27
N ALA A 297 8.54 -5.78 -1.40
CA ALA A 297 8.85 -4.36 -1.28
C ALA A 297 8.46 -3.53 -2.51
N TRP A 298 7.97 -4.15 -3.58
CA TRP A 298 7.54 -3.43 -4.76
C TRP A 298 6.41 -2.46 -4.42
N ASN A 299 6.49 -1.28 -5.04
CA ASN A 299 5.63 -0.15 -4.76
C ASN A 299 4.14 -0.44 -4.90
N PRO A 300 3.64 -1.13 -5.96
CA PRO A 300 2.23 -1.49 -6.02
C PRO A 300 1.78 -2.37 -4.84
N PHE A 301 2.65 -3.12 -4.17
CA PHE A 301 2.21 -4.07 -3.15
C PHE A 301 2.28 -3.53 -1.73
N SER A 302 3.34 -2.81 -1.37
CA SER A 302 3.56 -2.43 0.03
C SER A 302 4.10 -1.02 0.21
N ALA A 303 4.02 -0.15 -0.80
CA ALA A 303 4.44 1.24 -0.67
C ALA A 303 3.38 2.22 -1.18
N PHE A 304 3.47 3.47 -0.71
CA PHE A 304 2.66 4.58 -1.21
C PHE A 304 3.45 5.89 -1.10
N ASN A 305 2.98 6.92 -1.79
CA ASN A 305 3.51 8.28 -1.73
C ASN A 305 2.45 9.31 -1.36
N THR A 306 2.91 10.44 -0.83
CA THR A 306 2.11 11.57 -0.35
C THR A 306 2.10 12.71 -1.37
N ILE A 307 1.90 12.37 -2.65
CA ILE A 307 1.87 13.34 -3.75
C ILE A 307 0.43 13.77 -4.05
N LEU A 308 -0.38 12.82 -4.50
CA LEU A 308 -1.82 13.04 -4.67
C LEU A 308 -2.55 12.68 -3.37
N PRO A 309 -3.67 13.35 -3.04
CA PRO A 309 -4.44 13.07 -1.84
C PRO A 309 -4.98 11.63 -1.82
N PRO A 310 -5.47 11.13 -0.66
CA PRO A 310 -6.06 9.81 -0.57
C PRO A 310 -7.14 9.55 -1.62
N ASN A 311 -7.25 8.29 -2.04
CA ASN A 311 -8.22 7.80 -3.04
C ASN A 311 -8.09 8.39 -4.45
N ARG A 312 -6.97 9.06 -4.75
CA ARG A 312 -6.60 9.45 -6.12
C ARG A 312 -6.02 8.28 -6.91
N GLU A 313 -5.95 8.49 -8.21
CA GLU A 313 -5.50 7.53 -9.21
C GLU A 313 -4.01 7.19 -9.10
N ILE A 314 -3.69 5.95 -9.44
CA ILE A 314 -2.32 5.50 -9.67
C ILE A 314 -1.90 5.91 -11.07
N CYS A 315 -0.70 6.45 -11.23
CA CYS A 315 -0.17 6.85 -12.53
C CYS A 315 1.30 6.46 -12.70
N THR A 316 1.65 5.88 -13.86
CA THR A 316 3.02 5.44 -14.19
C THR A 316 3.37 5.78 -15.65
N SER A 317 4.65 6.08 -15.96
CA SER A 317 5.03 6.44 -17.35
C SER A 317 5.23 5.24 -18.25
N THR A 318 5.84 4.18 -17.76
CA THR A 318 5.95 2.90 -18.46
C THR A 318 5.66 1.78 -17.47
N ASN A 319 5.27 0.62 -17.98
CA ASN A 319 5.38 -0.62 -17.22
C ASN A 319 6.77 -0.65 -16.57
N TRP A 320 6.84 -0.50 -15.25
CA TRP A 320 8.08 -0.51 -14.46
C TRP A 320 9.01 0.68 -14.70
N SER A 321 8.46 1.89 -14.76
CA SER A 321 9.26 3.10 -14.93
C SER A 321 9.83 3.63 -13.62
N ASN A 322 10.90 4.42 -13.72
CA ASN A 322 11.44 5.23 -12.62
C ASN A 322 10.49 6.36 -12.14
N ALA A 323 9.21 6.34 -12.52
CA ALA A 323 8.22 7.39 -12.34
C ALA A 323 6.88 6.82 -11.88
N GLU A 324 6.57 6.93 -10.59
CA GLU A 324 5.44 6.20 -10.01
C GLU A 324 4.67 7.04 -8.99
N ILE A 325 3.35 7.14 -9.18
CA ILE A 325 2.40 7.75 -8.24
C ILE A 325 1.51 6.64 -7.69
N TYR A 326 1.63 6.38 -6.39
CA TYR A 326 0.85 5.39 -5.66
C TYR A 326 0.27 6.05 -4.41
N PRO A 327 -0.86 6.77 -4.51
CA PRO A 327 -1.44 7.50 -3.39
C PRO A 327 -1.95 6.56 -2.29
N ALA A 328 -2.18 7.05 -1.07
CA ALA A 328 -2.95 6.29 -0.09
C ALA A 328 -4.36 5.99 -0.65
N SER A 329 -4.94 4.84 -0.32
CA SER A 329 -6.33 4.55 -0.72
C SER A 329 -7.02 3.64 0.28
N SER A 330 -8.34 3.77 0.37
CA SER A 330 -9.14 2.96 1.30
C SER A 330 -10.50 2.64 0.70
N ARG A 331 -11.14 1.59 1.20
CA ARG A 331 -12.55 1.30 0.89
C ARG A 331 -13.50 2.06 1.82
N HIS A 332 -12.97 2.72 2.84
CA HIS A 332 -13.72 3.68 3.65
C HIS A 332 -14.12 4.91 2.83
N GLN A 333 -15.25 5.51 3.18
CA GLN A 333 -15.73 6.72 2.51
C GLN A 333 -14.96 7.95 3.01
N GLY A 334 -14.48 8.76 2.06
CA GLY A 334 -14.01 10.12 2.30
C GLY A 334 -12.59 10.26 2.85
N GLY A 335 -11.80 9.19 2.86
CA GLY A 335 -10.43 9.22 3.34
C GLY A 335 -9.76 7.86 3.49
N ALA A 336 -8.60 7.85 4.12
CA ALA A 336 -7.82 6.67 4.47
C ALA A 336 -7.14 6.84 5.83
N HIS A 337 -6.90 5.74 6.55
CA HIS A 337 -6.07 5.83 7.75
C HIS A 337 -4.59 5.97 7.37
N VAL A 338 -3.86 6.75 8.16
CA VAL A 338 -2.41 6.84 8.16
C VAL A 338 -1.87 6.56 9.55
N LEU A 339 -0.68 5.97 9.59
CA LEU A 339 0.09 5.74 10.80
C LEU A 339 1.23 6.74 10.83
N MET A 340 1.29 7.56 11.88
CA MET A 340 2.38 8.49 12.12
C MET A 340 3.58 7.75 12.73
N CYS A 341 4.78 8.33 12.63
CA CYS A 341 6.01 7.72 13.13
C CYS A 341 6.08 7.65 14.67
N ASP A 342 5.19 8.34 15.39
CA ASP A 342 4.99 8.20 16.83
C ASP A 342 4.03 7.05 17.22
N GLY A 343 3.47 6.37 16.22
CA GLY A 343 2.52 5.28 16.40
C GLY A 343 1.07 5.70 16.55
N SER A 344 0.74 7.00 16.43
CA SER A 344 -0.66 7.46 16.36
C SER A 344 -1.27 7.13 14.99
N VAL A 345 -2.57 6.82 15.00
CA VAL A 345 -3.33 6.52 13.77
C VAL A 345 -4.35 7.62 13.58
N GLN A 346 -4.39 8.18 12.37
CA GLN A 346 -5.25 9.30 12.02
C GLN A 346 -6.01 8.98 10.75
N PHE A 347 -7.21 9.53 10.59
CA PHE A 347 -7.98 9.38 9.35
C PHE A 347 -7.88 10.66 8.55
N ILE A 348 -7.21 10.57 7.40
CA ILE A 348 -6.96 11.71 6.51
C ILE A 348 -8.03 11.72 5.44
N THR A 349 -8.67 12.87 5.25
CA THR A 349 -9.74 13.00 4.26
C THR A 349 -9.19 13.14 2.84
N ASP A 350 -10.00 12.78 1.85
CA ASP A 350 -9.68 12.98 0.43
C ASP A 350 -9.55 14.47 0.06
N SER A 351 -10.02 15.37 0.95
CA SER A 351 -10.01 16.82 0.80
C SER A 351 -8.83 17.50 1.50
N ILE A 352 -7.84 16.75 1.98
CA ILE A 352 -6.62 17.32 2.55
C ILE A 352 -5.93 18.24 1.53
N ASP A 353 -5.31 19.33 2.01
CA ASP A 353 -4.49 20.18 1.16
C ASP A 353 -3.30 19.39 0.61
N ALA A 354 -3.36 19.11 -0.69
CA ALA A 354 -2.32 18.40 -1.44
C ALA A 354 -1.57 19.32 -2.41
N GLY A 355 -1.64 20.64 -2.21
CA GLY A 355 -0.87 21.63 -2.98
C GLY A 355 -1.04 21.54 -4.50
N ASP A 356 0.05 21.70 -5.23
CA ASP A 356 0.06 21.69 -6.70
C ASP A 356 0.32 20.28 -7.26
N SER A 357 -0.76 19.61 -7.67
CA SER A 357 -0.68 18.27 -8.29
C SER A 357 -0.06 18.26 -9.69
N HIS A 358 0.21 19.42 -10.30
CA HIS A 358 0.91 19.55 -11.58
C HIS A 358 2.40 19.89 -11.40
N SER A 359 2.84 20.06 -10.15
CA SER A 359 4.24 20.32 -9.84
C SER A 359 5.08 19.08 -10.11
N PRO A 360 6.25 19.21 -10.74
CA PRO A 360 7.22 18.13 -10.82
C PRO A 360 7.62 17.63 -9.42
N VAL A 361 7.81 16.32 -9.29
CA VAL A 361 8.29 15.70 -8.04
C VAL A 361 9.69 16.20 -7.71
N VAL A 362 9.95 16.40 -6.41
CA VAL A 362 11.27 16.80 -5.94
C VAL A 362 12.28 15.68 -6.21
N ARG A 363 13.34 16.01 -6.94
CA ARG A 363 14.33 15.03 -7.37
C ARG A 363 15.66 15.68 -7.69
N ARG A 364 16.72 14.86 -7.71
CA ARG A 364 17.98 15.23 -8.35
C ARG A 364 17.99 14.74 -9.79
N ALA A 365 17.75 15.65 -10.72
CA ALA A 365 17.78 15.38 -12.15
C ALA A 365 19.22 15.21 -12.68
N ALA A 366 19.38 14.50 -13.81
CA ALA A 366 20.69 14.30 -14.43
C ALA A 366 21.28 15.60 -15.04
N ASP A 367 20.41 16.53 -15.42
CA ASP A 367 20.74 17.88 -15.91
C ASP A 367 20.97 18.91 -14.79
N GLY A 368 20.97 18.48 -13.53
CA GLY A 368 21.14 19.34 -12.37
C GLY A 368 19.86 19.95 -11.82
N GLY A 369 18.71 19.77 -12.50
CA GLY A 369 17.39 20.23 -12.07
C GLY A 369 17.25 21.76 -12.06
N ALA A 370 16.30 22.30 -12.83
CA ALA A 370 15.95 23.72 -12.71
C ALA A 370 15.51 23.98 -11.25
N GLY A 371 16.09 24.99 -10.60
CA GLY A 371 16.17 25.16 -9.13
C GLY A 371 14.88 25.17 -8.29
N LYS A 372 13.71 24.90 -8.88
CA LYS A 372 12.40 24.86 -8.21
C LYS A 372 12.08 23.51 -7.55
N TYR A 373 12.68 22.41 -7.97
CA TYR A 373 12.32 21.04 -7.52
C TYR A 373 13.53 20.27 -6.97
N LEU A 374 14.45 21.00 -6.33
CA LEU A 374 15.70 20.46 -5.81
C LEU A 374 15.51 19.84 -4.42
N PRO A 375 16.36 18.85 -4.08
CA PRO A 375 16.39 18.28 -2.74
C PRO A 375 16.59 19.36 -1.67
N GLY A 376 15.80 19.28 -0.60
CA GLY A 376 15.79 20.27 0.48
C GLY A 376 14.78 21.42 0.29
N ASN A 377 14.12 21.52 -0.86
CA ASN A 377 12.95 22.40 -1.01
C ASN A 377 11.76 21.81 -0.23
N PRO A 378 10.87 22.66 0.31
CA PRO A 378 9.57 22.21 0.83
C PRO A 378 8.80 21.39 -0.21
N SER A 379 7.94 20.50 0.26
CA SER A 379 7.00 19.77 -0.57
C SER A 379 6.09 20.76 -1.33
N PRO A 380 5.92 20.60 -2.66
CA PRO A 380 4.95 21.38 -3.42
C PRO A 380 3.51 20.90 -3.20
N TYR A 381 3.32 19.77 -2.49
CA TYR A 381 2.04 19.09 -2.32
C TYR A 381 1.34 19.43 -1.00
N GLY A 382 1.47 20.68 -0.56
CA GLY A 382 0.76 21.22 0.60
C GLY A 382 1.03 20.45 1.90
N LEU A 383 0.05 20.49 2.81
CA LEU A 383 0.10 19.76 4.07
C LEU A 383 0.31 18.24 3.85
N TRP A 384 -0.34 17.66 2.85
CA TRP A 384 -0.26 16.22 2.60
C TRP A 384 1.16 15.76 2.28
N GLY A 385 1.84 16.45 1.36
CA GLY A 385 3.22 16.13 1.05
C GLY A 385 4.17 16.46 2.19
N ALA A 386 3.89 17.52 2.95
CA ALA A 386 4.69 17.87 4.12
C ALA A 386 4.64 16.82 5.23
N LEU A 387 3.50 16.18 5.43
CA LEU A 387 3.39 15.04 6.33
C LEU A 387 4.16 13.81 5.84
N GLY A 388 4.50 13.74 4.56
CA GLY A 388 5.27 12.64 4.00
C GLY A 388 6.77 12.82 4.08
N THR A 389 7.28 14.02 4.33
CA THR A 389 8.72 14.29 4.39
C THR A 389 9.27 13.99 5.80
N ARG A 390 10.51 13.49 5.85
CA ARG A 390 11.21 13.19 7.11
C ARG A 390 12.20 14.29 7.52
N ASP A 391 12.75 15.04 6.56
CA ASP A 391 13.91 15.92 6.73
C ASP A 391 13.84 17.23 5.91
N ALA A 392 12.63 17.67 5.56
CA ALA A 392 12.39 18.91 4.81
C ALA A 392 12.27 20.17 5.70
N ARG A 393 12.25 19.99 7.03
CA ARG A 393 12.08 21.03 8.07
C ARG A 393 10.75 21.77 7.95
N GLU A 394 9.70 21.03 7.62
CA GLU A 394 8.37 21.60 7.45
C GLU A 394 7.69 21.76 8.81
N ILE A 395 7.27 22.99 9.12
CA ILE A 395 6.55 23.32 10.34
C ILE A 395 5.07 23.13 10.06
N ILE A 396 4.44 22.22 10.79
CA ILE A 396 3.01 21.92 10.65
C ILE A 396 2.24 22.69 11.72
N ASP A 397 1.66 23.82 11.32
CA ASP A 397 0.89 24.70 12.21
C ASP A 397 -0.58 24.24 12.39
N GLN A 398 -1.05 23.27 11.58
CA GLN A 398 -2.41 22.74 11.65
C GLN A 398 -2.44 21.38 12.35
N GLN A 399 -3.31 21.22 13.36
CA GLN A 399 -3.63 19.92 13.93
C GLN A 399 -4.49 19.12 12.94
N LEU A 400 -4.11 17.85 12.77
CA LEU A 400 -4.79 16.87 11.92
C LEU A 400 -6.08 16.31 12.52
#